data_AF-A0A535LC32-F1
#
_entry.id   AF-A0A535LC32-F1
#
_cell.length_a   1.000
_cell.length_b   1.000
_cell.length_c   1.000
_cell.angle_alpha   90.00
_cell.angle_beta   90.00
_cell.angle_gamma   90.00
#
_symmetry.space_group_name_H-M   'P 1'
#
loop_
_entity.id
_entity.type
_entity.pdbx_description
1 polymer ?
#
loop_
_entity_poly.entity_id
_entity_poly.type
_entity_poly.pdbx_seq_one_letter_code
_entity_poly.pdbx_strand_id
1 'polypeptide(L)' 'MLKVGDKAPDFKLPTTGNHEITLADALAKHKALVFLFYVLDFTGG' A
#
# COMPACT_ATOMS: atom_id res chain seq x y z
N MET A 1 -9.79 10.95 -9.43
CA MET A 1 -9.50 9.55 -9.81
C MET A 1 -8.06 9.49 -10.27
N LEU A 2 -7.24 8.58 -9.74
CA LEU A 2 -5.85 8.40 -10.17
C LEU A 2 -5.82 7.79 -11.58
N LYS A 3 -4.90 8.26 -12.42
CA LYS A 3 -4.66 7.73 -13.78
C LYS A 3 -3.29 7.05 -13.84
N VAL A 4 -3.12 6.18 -14.83
CA VAL A 4 -1.82 5.55 -15.10
C VAL A 4 -0.80 6.63 -15.43
N GLY A 5 0.38 6.54 -14.79
CA GLY A 5 1.46 7.52 -14.92
C GLY A 5 1.41 8.64 -13.87
N ASP A 6 0.29 8.82 -13.17
CA ASP A 6 0.24 9.73 -12.03
C ASP A 6 1.12 9.20 -10.90
N LYS A 7 1.84 10.10 -10.22
CA LYS A 7 2.53 9.75 -8.98
C LYS A 7 1.50 9.31 -7.96
N ALA A 8 1.69 8.12 -7.38
CA ALA A 8 0.84 7.66 -6.29
C ALA A 8 0.88 8.66 -5.12
N PRO A 9 -0.28 8.99 -4.52
CA PRO A 9 -0.34 9.89 -3.37
C PRO A 9 0.36 9.23 -2.19
N ASP A 10 1.01 10.02 -1.35
CA ASP A 10 1.55 9.48 -0.11
C ASP A 10 0.40 9.21 0.87
N PHE A 11 0.46 8.05 1.51
CA PHE A 11 -0.53 7.60 2.48
C PHE A 11 0.14 6.73 3.55
N LYS A 12 -0.56 6.58 4.67
CA LYS A 12 -0.15 5.72 5.77
C LYS A 12 -1.07 4.52 5.87
N LEU A 13 -0.49 3.34 6.09
CA LEU A 13 -1.25 2.13 6.37
C LEU A 13 -0.81 1.53 7.72
N PRO A 14 -1.76 1.05 8.54
CA PRO A 14 -1.43 0.18 9.65
C PRO A 14 -0.92 -1.16 9.11
N THR A 15 0.01 -1.76 9.83
CA THR A 15 0.51 -3.11 9.55
C THR A 15 0.00 -4.09 10.60
N THR A 16 0.13 -5.39 10.31
CA THR A 16 -0.15 -6.46 11.28
C THR A 16 0.82 -6.47 12.47
N GLY A 17 1.94 -5.74 12.40
CA GLY A 17 2.96 -5.67 13.43
C GLY A 17 2.83 -4.49 14.39
N ASN A 18 1.61 -3.93 14.58
CA ASN A 18 1.35 -2.76 15.44
C ASN A 18 2.25 -1.54 15.17
N HIS A 19 2.68 -1.36 13.92
CA HIS A 19 3.36 -0.16 13.45
C HIS A 19 2.71 0.33 12.17
N GLU A 20 2.92 1.60 11.86
CA GLU A 20 2.47 2.21 10.61
C GLU A 20 3.61 2.23 9.59
N ILE A 21 3.26 2.21 8.31
CA ILE A 21 4.18 2.43 7.20
C ILE A 21 3.63 3.51 6.27
N THR A 22 4.51 4.41 5.81
CA THR A 22 4.16 5.36 4.74
C THR A 22 4.54 4.81 3.37
N LEU A 23 3.87 5.24 2.31
CA LEU A 23 4.25 4.88 0.95
C LEU A 23 5.68 5.36 0.63
N ALA A 24 6.04 6.56 1.10
CA ALA A 24 7.40 7.10 0.94
C ALA A 24 8.47 6.18 1.55
N ASP A 25 8.25 5.68 2.77
CA ASP A 25 9.20 4.77 3.44
C ASP A 25 9.39 3.46 2.68
N ALA A 26 8.29 2.91 2.14
CA ALA A 26 8.33 1.70 1.35
C ALA A 26 9.08 1.91 0.01
N LEU A 27 8.85 3.03 -0.66
CA LEU A 27 9.50 3.38 -1.94
C LEU A 27 11.00 3.63 -1.77
N ALA A 28 11.43 4.17 -0.63
CA ALA A 28 12.85 4.37 -0.34
C ALA A 28 13.61 3.04 -0.19
N LYS A 29 12.92 1.98 0.25
CA LYS A 29 13.51 0.65 0.48
C LYS A 29 13.42 -0.29 -0.72
N HIS A 30 12.43 -0.12 -1.59
CA HIS A 30 12.13 -1.07 -2.66
C HIS A 30 12.08 -0.41 -4.03
N LYS A 31 12.65 -1.07 -5.05
CA LYS A 31 12.66 -0.57 -6.44
C LYS A 31 11.28 -0.56 -7.09
N ALA A 32 10.38 -1.45 -6.65
CA ALA A 32 9.01 -1.57 -7.13
C ALA A 32 8.10 -2.03 -5.98
N LEU A 33 6.86 -1.55 -5.98
CA LEU A 33 5.84 -1.87 -4.98
C LEU A 33 4.52 -2.20 -5.68
N VAL A 34 3.82 -3.20 -5.17
CA VAL A 34 2.46 -3.57 -5.59
C VAL A 34 1.57 -3.58 -4.35
N PHE A 35 0.46 -2.86 -4.40
CA PHE A 35 -0.56 -2.88 -3.35
C PHE A 35 -1.73 -3.74 -3.81
N LEU A 36 -2.10 -4.70 -2.97
CA LEU A 36 -3.29 -5.53 -3.16
C LEU A 36 -4.25 -5.23 -2.01
N PHE A 37 -5.46 -4.84 -2.36
CA PHE A 37 -6.55 -4.66 -1.40
C PHE A 37 -7.56 -5.78 -1.59
N TYR A 38 -8.09 -6.29 -0.49
CA TYR A 38 -9.16 -7.28 -0.47
C TYR A 38 -10.22 -6.83 0.54
N VAL A 39 -11.43 -7.34 0.39
CA VAL A 39 -12.60 -6.81 1.10
C VAL A 39 -12.57 -7.17 2.58
N LEU A 40 -12.34 -8.46 2.89
CA LEU A 40 -12.37 -8.97 4.25
C LEU A 40 -11.59 -10.29 4.35
N ASP A 41 -10.93 -10.50 5.48
CA ASP A 41 -10.28 -11.77 5.81
C ASP A 41 -11.27 -12.94 5.81
N PHE A 42 -10.78 -14.15 5.51
CA PHE A 42 -11.55 -15.40 5.53
C PHE A 42 -12.78 -15.43 4.61
N THR A 43 -12.76 -14.68 3.51
CA THR A 43 -13.78 -14.76 2.46
C THR A 43 -13.31 -15.64 1.29
N GLY A 44 -14.21 -16.46 0.76
CA GLY A 44 -13.97 -17.23 -0.47
C GLY A 44 -14.05 -16.31 -1.69
N GLY A 45 -13.06 -16.39 -2.57
CA GLY A 45 -13.00 -15.64 -3.82
C GLY A 45 -13.91 -16.18 -4.91
#